data_AF-A0A8T5RMH6-F1
#
_entry.id   AF-A0A8T5RMH6-F1
#
_cell.length_a   1.000
_cell.length_b   1.000
_cell.length_c   1.000
_cell.angle_alpha   90.00
_cell.angle_beta   90.00
_cell.angle_gamma   90.00
#
_symmetry.space_group_name_H-M   'P 1'
#
loop_
_entity.id
_entity.type
_entity.pdbx_description
1 polymer ?
#
loop_
_entity_poly.entity_id
_entity_poly.type
_entity_poly.pdbx_seq_one_letter_code
_entity_poly.pdbx_strand_id
1 'polypeptide(L)'
;YFHRIKELEENHIARYNIPLIGIIGKNLQLWAARVTEIKDAIGGILINETASSAMNNLVETYLIGAMGPQSALKYLRQVKKAAFITGGDRADLAIAALNENVSTLILTGFIQPDTSVITVANEKNIPIILSPSDTYTTLKNLENIKPSIQEEEIELVLSLVDKQINWDILLK
;
A
#
# COMPACT_ATOMS: atom_id res chain seq x y z
N TYR A 1 -6.37 8.80 -17.77
CA TYR A 1 -6.26 7.35 -18.03
C TYR A 1 -7.60 6.64 -17.81
N PHE A 2 -8.26 6.79 -16.66
CA PHE A 2 -9.58 6.20 -16.34
C PHE A 2 -10.67 6.45 -17.40
N HIS A 3 -10.87 7.70 -17.83
CA HIS A 3 -11.85 8.04 -18.88
C HIS A 3 -11.60 7.33 -20.21
N ARG A 4 -10.33 7.07 -20.55
CA ARG A 4 -9.95 6.41 -21.80
C ARG A 4 -10.14 4.90 -21.74
N ILE A 5 -9.93 4.29 -20.57
CA ILE A 5 -10.25 2.88 -20.34
C ILE A 5 -11.77 2.70 -20.39
N LYS A 6 -12.52 3.57 -19.70
CA LYS A 6 -13.98 3.55 -19.68
C LYS A 6 -14.56 3.62 -21.09
N GLU A 7 -14.12 4.58 -21.90
CA GLU A 7 -14.58 4.74 -23.29
C GLU A 7 -14.23 3.54 -24.18
N LEU A 8 -13.06 2.92 -23.99
CA LEU A 8 -12.66 1.73 -24.75
C LEU A 8 -13.46 0.49 -24.35
N GLU A 9 -13.71 0.29 -23.06
CA GLU A 9 -14.44 -0.86 -22.53
C GLU A 9 -15.93 -0.79 -22.84
N GLU A 10 -16.57 0.37 -22.65
CA GLU A 10 -17.99 0.58 -22.97
C GLU A 10 -18.27 0.30 -24.45
N ASN A 11 -17.48 0.90 -25.33
CA ASN A 11 -17.62 0.72 -26.78
C ASN A 11 -17.29 -0.70 -27.26
N HIS A 12 -16.45 -1.45 -26.53
CA HIS A 12 -16.15 -2.84 -26.87
C HIS A 12 -17.27 -3.78 -26.42
N ILE A 13 -17.76 -3.62 -25.19
CA ILE A 13 -18.83 -4.46 -24.61
C ILE A 13 -20.15 -4.25 -25.36
N ALA A 14 -20.48 -3.00 -25.72
CA ALA A 14 -21.70 -2.67 -26.45
C ALA A 14 -21.82 -3.38 -27.81
N ARG A 15 -20.70 -3.72 -28.47
CA ARG A 15 -20.68 -4.45 -29.75
C ARG A 15 -21.24 -5.87 -29.64
N TYR A 16 -21.21 -6.46 -28.45
CA TYR A 16 -21.71 -7.81 -28.20
C TYR A 16 -23.18 -7.81 -27.77
N ASN A 17 -23.86 -6.66 -27.81
CA ASN A 17 -25.25 -6.49 -27.38
C ASN A 17 -25.49 -6.92 -25.91
N ILE A 18 -24.45 -6.80 -25.08
CA ILE A 18 -24.51 -7.08 -23.64
C ILE A 18 -24.82 -5.76 -22.92
N PRO A 19 -25.90 -5.68 -22.12
CA PRO A 19 -26.20 -4.49 -21.36
C PRO A 19 -25.13 -4.24 -20.30
N LEU A 20 -24.50 -3.06 -20.36
CA LEU A 20 -23.54 -2.64 -19.35
C LEU A 20 -24.29 -1.98 -18.19
N ILE A 21 -24.25 -2.63 -17.03
CA ILE A 21 -24.90 -2.15 -15.81
C ILE A 21 -24.06 -1.07 -15.13
N GLY A 22 -22.74 -1.14 -15.19
CA GLY A 22 -21.86 -0.18 -14.52
C GLY A 22 -20.39 -0.56 -14.61
N ILE A 23 -19.50 0.39 -14.32
CA ILE A 23 -18.05 0.17 -14.26
C ILE A 23 -17.55 0.64 -12.91
N ILE A 24 -17.09 -0.32 -12.09
CA ILE A 24 -16.50 -0.02 -10.79
C ILE A 24 -14.99 0.09 -10.89
N GLY A 25 -14.50 1.32 -10.77
CA GLY A 25 -13.07 1.62 -10.78
C GLY A 25 -12.38 1.28 -9.45
N LYS A 26 -11.08 0.98 -9.49
CA LYS A 26 -10.28 0.87 -8.26
C LYS A 26 -10.29 2.20 -7.51
N ASN A 27 -10.69 2.16 -6.25
CA ASN A 27 -10.54 3.30 -5.33
C ASN A 27 -9.28 3.08 -4.48
N LEU A 28 -8.31 4.00 -4.58
CA LEU A 28 -7.02 3.90 -3.86
C LEU A 28 -7.18 3.75 -2.35
N GLN A 29 -8.17 4.42 -1.75
CA GLN A 29 -8.39 4.39 -0.31
C GLN A 29 -8.88 3.02 0.14
N LEU A 30 -9.82 2.41 -0.60
CA LEU A 30 -10.35 1.07 -0.31
C LEU A 30 -9.38 -0.06 -0.68
N TRP A 31 -8.37 0.23 -1.51
CA TRP A 31 -7.34 -0.72 -1.94
C TRP A 31 -6.04 -0.60 -1.15
N ALA A 32 -5.89 0.42 -0.30
CA ALA A 32 -4.72 0.61 0.51
C ALA A 32 -4.75 -0.33 1.72
N ALA A 33 -3.67 -1.10 1.90
CA ALA A 33 -3.55 -1.97 3.06
C ALA A 33 -3.13 -1.18 4.29
N ARG A 34 -3.56 -1.61 5.48
CA ARG A 34 -3.03 -1.09 6.75
C ARG A 34 -1.69 -1.73 7.05
N VAL A 35 -0.84 -1.04 7.81
CA VAL A 35 0.47 -1.57 8.25
C VAL A 35 0.30 -2.87 9.06
N THR A 36 -0.78 -3.01 9.83
CA THR A 36 -1.18 -4.28 10.47
C THR A 36 -1.36 -5.43 9.49
N GLU A 37 -2.17 -5.23 8.44
CA GLU A 37 -2.44 -6.24 7.43
C GLU A 37 -1.18 -6.63 6.66
N ILE A 38 -0.30 -5.66 6.41
CA ILE A 38 1.01 -5.87 5.81
C ILE A 38 1.88 -6.76 6.69
N LYS A 39 1.99 -6.43 7.99
CA LYS A 39 2.78 -7.21 8.94
C LYS A 39 2.31 -8.66 8.96
N ASP A 40 1.00 -8.88 9.06
CA ASP A 40 0.42 -10.21 9.16
C ASP A 40 0.60 -11.00 7.87
N ALA A 41 0.44 -10.37 6.70
CA ALA A 41 0.60 -11.02 5.41
C ALA A 41 2.04 -11.46 5.10
N ILE A 42 3.04 -10.69 5.52
CA ILE A 42 4.45 -11.05 5.30
C ILE A 42 5.04 -11.89 6.44
N GLY A 43 4.25 -12.22 7.47
CA GLY A 43 4.73 -12.89 8.68
C GLY A 43 5.80 -12.08 9.42
N GLY A 44 5.68 -10.75 9.36
CA GLY A 44 6.68 -9.83 9.88
C GLY A 44 6.54 -9.56 11.38
N ILE A 45 7.59 -8.98 11.96
CA ILE A 45 7.63 -8.60 13.38
C ILE A 45 7.89 -7.10 13.50
N LEU A 46 7.09 -6.42 14.33
CA LEU A 46 7.34 -5.03 14.70
C LEU A 46 8.53 -5.00 15.66
N ILE A 47 9.55 -4.17 15.39
CA ILE A 47 10.73 -4.06 16.27
C ILE A 47 10.78 -2.78 17.08
N ASN A 48 9.85 -1.86 16.84
CA ASN A 48 9.81 -0.57 17.52
C ASN A 48 8.41 -0.27 18.07
N GLU A 49 8.10 -0.91 19.21
CA GLU A 49 6.77 -0.87 19.85
C GLU A 49 6.23 0.53 20.13
N THR A 50 7.10 1.54 20.25
CA THR A 50 6.70 2.95 20.39
C THR A 50 5.89 3.45 19.19
N ALA A 51 6.07 2.85 18.01
CA ALA A 51 5.33 3.18 16.80
C ALA A 51 4.00 2.42 16.64
N SER A 52 3.56 1.66 17.65
CA SER A 52 2.32 0.86 17.58
C SER A 52 1.07 1.67 17.22
N SER A 53 1.02 2.96 17.59
CA SER A 53 -0.08 3.86 17.24
C SER A 53 -0.25 4.07 15.73
N ALA A 54 0.84 3.92 14.97
CA ALA A 54 0.88 4.09 13.52
C ALA A 54 0.58 2.80 12.73
N MET A 55 0.31 1.68 13.41
CA MET A 55 0.03 0.39 12.77
C MET A 55 -1.28 0.39 11.95
N ASN A 56 -2.19 1.32 12.23
CA ASN A 56 -3.43 1.51 11.47
C ASN A 56 -3.30 2.45 10.27
N ASN A 57 -2.11 3.00 10.02
CA ASN A 57 -1.86 3.84 8.86
C ASN A 57 -2.06 3.06 7.56
N LEU A 58 -2.62 3.72 6.56
CA LEU A 58 -2.77 3.17 5.21
C LEU A 58 -1.45 3.22 4.45
N VAL A 59 -1.25 2.25 3.57
CA VAL A 59 -0.15 2.16 2.62
C VAL A 59 -0.73 2.18 1.21
N GLU A 60 -0.45 3.26 0.49
CA GLU A 60 -0.97 3.48 -0.87
C GLU A 60 0.03 3.03 -1.95
N THR A 61 1.30 2.89 -1.60
CA THR A 61 2.36 2.55 -2.56
C THR A 61 3.48 1.75 -1.92
N TYR A 62 3.98 0.74 -2.62
CA TYR A 62 5.16 -0.03 -2.24
C TYR A 62 6.37 0.44 -3.04
N LEU A 63 7.48 0.77 -2.36
CA LEU A 63 8.73 1.19 -3.00
C LEU A 63 9.89 0.32 -2.53
N ILE A 64 10.65 -0.20 -3.48
CA ILE A 64 11.78 -1.10 -3.22
C ILE A 64 13.09 -0.33 -3.28
N GLY A 65 13.81 -0.31 -2.17
CA GLY A 65 15.12 0.28 -1.96
C GLY A 65 16.29 -0.54 -2.49
N ALA A 66 16.18 -1.13 -3.68
CA ALA A 66 17.30 -1.87 -4.32
C ALA A 66 18.36 -0.93 -4.94
N MET A 67 18.09 0.37 -4.96
CA MET A 67 18.92 1.40 -5.60
C MET A 67 19.68 2.26 -4.57
N GLY A 68 20.52 3.17 -5.04
CA GLY A 68 21.19 4.15 -4.17
C GLY A 68 20.20 5.14 -3.50
N PRO A 69 20.58 5.79 -2.38
CA PRO A 69 19.70 6.70 -1.64
C PRO A 69 19.10 7.84 -2.46
N GLN A 70 19.89 8.49 -3.32
CA GLN A 70 19.42 9.60 -4.15
C GLN A 70 18.28 9.19 -5.09
N SER A 71 18.40 8.01 -5.71
CA SER A 71 17.36 7.50 -6.60
C SER A 71 16.11 7.11 -5.82
N ALA A 72 16.27 6.47 -4.65
CA ALA A 72 15.13 6.11 -3.80
C ALA A 72 14.35 7.35 -3.34
N LEU A 73 15.05 8.41 -2.90
CA LEU A 73 14.46 9.68 -2.49
C LEU A 73 13.66 10.34 -3.63
N LYS A 74 14.17 10.29 -4.86
CA LYS A 74 13.46 10.81 -6.04
C LYS A 74 12.07 10.18 -6.19
N TYR A 75 11.96 8.86 -5.98
CA TYR A 75 10.67 8.16 -6.06
C TYR A 75 9.80 8.40 -4.83
N LEU A 76 10.38 8.37 -3.63
CA LEU A 76 9.66 8.61 -2.38
C LEU A 76 8.95 9.97 -2.35
N ARG A 77 9.59 11.01 -2.89
CA ARG A 77 9.02 12.36 -2.98
C ARG A 77 7.83 12.49 -3.92
N GLN A 78 7.63 11.52 -4.81
CA GLN A 78 6.54 11.52 -5.78
C GLN A 78 5.29 10.78 -5.28
N VAL A 79 5.41 10.06 -4.17
CA VAL A 79 4.34 9.20 -3.64
C VAL A 79 3.97 9.65 -2.23
N LYS A 80 2.85 9.15 -1.73
CA LYS A 80 2.39 9.39 -0.36
C LYS A 80 2.15 8.05 0.32
N LYS A 81 2.25 8.03 1.65
CA LYS A 81 1.93 6.86 2.47
C LYS A 81 2.60 5.59 1.95
N ALA A 82 3.90 5.69 1.68
CA ALA A 82 4.64 4.59 1.07
C ALA A 82 5.03 3.54 2.14
N ALA A 83 5.04 2.26 1.76
CA ALA A 83 5.83 1.25 2.46
C ALA A 83 7.18 1.15 1.74
N PHE A 84 8.25 1.50 2.45
CA PHE A 84 9.60 1.44 1.88
C PHE A 84 10.26 0.12 2.28
N ILE A 85 10.69 -0.67 1.28
CA ILE A 85 11.18 -2.04 1.46
C ILE A 85 12.67 -2.08 1.12
N THR A 86 13.52 -2.48 2.05
CA THR A 86 14.98 -2.55 1.84
C THR A 86 15.62 -3.67 2.68
N GLY A 87 16.91 -3.92 2.49
CA GLY A 87 17.72 -4.70 3.44
C GLY A 87 17.99 -3.91 4.72
N GLY A 88 18.09 -4.61 5.86
CA GLY A 88 18.36 -4.00 7.17
C GLY A 88 19.78 -3.42 7.32
N ASP A 89 20.71 -3.87 6.48
CA ASP A 89 22.11 -3.42 6.45
C ASP A 89 22.31 -2.02 5.84
N ARG A 90 21.25 -1.41 5.29
CA ARG A 90 21.28 -0.12 4.59
C ARG A 90 20.75 1.03 5.44
N ALA A 91 21.43 1.33 6.54
CA ALA A 91 21.02 2.34 7.51
C ALA A 91 20.86 3.75 6.89
N ASP A 92 21.79 4.15 6.01
CA ASP A 92 21.75 5.45 5.32
C ASP A 92 20.47 5.63 4.48
N LEU A 93 20.11 4.58 3.75
CA LEU A 93 18.93 4.53 2.90
C LEU A 93 17.65 4.51 3.75
N ALA A 94 17.63 3.73 4.83
CA ALA A 94 16.49 3.64 5.74
C ALA A 94 16.21 4.99 6.42
N ILE A 95 17.25 5.66 6.95
CA ILE A 95 17.12 6.99 7.56
C ILE A 95 16.66 8.03 6.54
N ALA A 96 17.20 7.99 5.32
CA ALA A 96 16.76 8.87 4.25
C ALA A 96 15.26 8.67 3.95
N ALA A 97 14.80 7.42 3.88
CA ALA A 97 13.39 7.10 3.64
C ALA A 97 12.47 7.53 4.79
N LEU A 98 12.90 7.34 6.04
CA LEU A 98 12.14 7.77 7.22
C LEU A 98 11.92 9.30 7.26
N ASN A 99 12.75 10.08 6.57
CA ASN A 99 12.57 11.53 6.44
C ASN A 99 11.57 11.95 5.35
N GLU A 100 11.05 11.01 4.57
CA GLU A 100 10.07 11.24 3.52
C GLU A 100 8.67 10.73 3.93
N ASN A 101 7.69 10.74 3.02
CA ASN A 101 6.29 10.39 3.31
C ASN A 101 6.03 8.87 3.34
N VAL A 102 6.65 8.19 4.31
CA VAL A 102 6.62 6.75 4.51
C VAL A 102 5.68 6.39 5.67
N SER A 103 4.74 5.48 5.44
CA SER A 103 3.85 4.92 6.46
C SER A 103 4.51 3.80 7.26
N THR A 104 5.44 3.05 6.66
CA THR A 104 6.19 1.98 7.33
C THR A 104 7.48 1.63 6.59
N LEU A 105 8.50 1.22 7.35
CA LEU A 105 9.74 0.66 6.84
C LEU A 105 9.69 -0.87 6.96
N ILE A 106 9.90 -1.59 5.85
CA ILE A 106 9.96 -3.05 5.81
C ILE A 106 11.39 -3.47 5.54
N LEU A 107 11.98 -4.21 6.48
CA LEU A 107 13.35 -4.69 6.40
C LEU A 107 13.34 -6.20 6.11
N THR A 108 13.95 -6.57 5.00
CA THR A 108 13.92 -7.95 4.46
C THR A 108 15.09 -8.80 4.93
N GLY A 109 14.93 -10.11 4.83
CA GLY A 109 15.96 -11.09 5.21
C GLY A 109 16.17 -11.22 6.72
N PHE A 110 15.25 -10.71 7.54
CA PHE A 110 15.34 -10.67 8.99
C PHE A 110 16.61 -9.98 9.52
N ILE A 111 17.18 -9.07 8.73
CA ILE A 111 18.38 -8.33 9.07
C ILE A 111 18.00 -7.17 9.98
N GLN A 112 18.48 -7.20 11.22
CA GLN A 112 18.29 -6.08 12.15
C GLN A 112 19.00 -4.82 11.65
N PRO A 113 18.33 -3.66 11.69
CA PRO A 113 18.97 -2.41 11.33
C PRO A 113 19.88 -1.90 12.44
N ASP A 114 20.71 -0.93 12.09
CA ASP A 114 21.46 -0.16 13.08
C ASP A 114 20.51 0.58 14.04
N THR A 115 20.93 0.72 15.30
CA THR A 115 20.15 1.41 16.35
C THR A 115 19.75 2.84 15.96
N SER A 116 20.55 3.54 15.15
CA SER A 116 20.22 4.87 14.62
C SER A 116 18.93 4.88 13.80
N VAL A 117 18.65 3.83 13.02
CA VAL A 117 17.41 3.70 12.24
C VAL A 117 16.21 3.59 13.18
N ILE A 118 16.32 2.79 14.24
CA ILE A 118 15.27 2.58 15.23
C ILE A 118 14.97 3.90 15.96
N THR A 119 16.00 4.64 16.37
CA THR A 119 15.85 5.93 17.03
C THR A 119 15.08 6.92 16.14
N VAL A 120 15.49 7.09 14.88
CA VAL A 120 14.81 8.02 13.95
C VAL A 120 13.38 7.58 13.67
N ALA A 121 13.12 6.28 13.54
CA ALA A 121 11.78 5.76 13.32
C ALA A 121 10.86 6.03 14.53
N ASN A 122 11.39 5.91 15.74
CA ASN A 122 10.65 6.20 16.98
C ASN A 122 10.30 7.68 17.11
N GLU A 123 11.26 8.56 16.85
CA GLU A 123 11.03 10.02 16.86
C GLU A 123 9.93 10.42 15.88
N LYS A 124 9.82 9.72 14.76
CA LYS A 124 8.83 9.99 13.72
C LYS A 124 7.55 9.16 13.82
N ASN A 125 7.45 8.27 14.80
CA ASN A 125 6.32 7.34 14.95
C ASN A 125 6.06 6.50 13.67
N ILE A 126 7.12 6.00 13.04
CA ILE A 126 7.04 5.14 11.84
C ILE A 126 7.34 3.68 12.24
N PRO A 127 6.43 2.72 11.97
CA PRO A 127 6.67 1.31 12.27
C PRO A 127 7.76 0.71 11.38
N ILE A 128 8.64 -0.08 12.00
CA ILE A 128 9.63 -0.93 11.34
C ILE A 128 9.20 -2.39 11.45
N ILE A 129 8.94 -3.01 10.30
CA ILE A 129 8.58 -4.43 10.21
C ILE A 129 9.78 -5.22 9.70
N LEU A 130 10.26 -6.19 10.48
CA LEU A 130 11.20 -7.21 9.99
C LEU A 130 10.44 -8.32 9.29
N SER A 131 10.65 -8.46 7.98
CA SER A 131 10.20 -9.62 7.22
C SER A 131 11.21 -10.77 7.37
N PRO A 132 10.78 -11.99 7.68
CA PRO A 132 11.65 -13.17 7.71
C PRO A 132 12.10 -13.59 6.30
N SER A 133 11.45 -13.07 5.25
CA SER A 133 11.68 -13.47 3.87
C SER A 133 12.61 -12.51 3.13
N ASP A 134 13.23 -12.96 2.05
CA ASP A 134 13.98 -12.10 1.12
C ASP A 134 13.04 -11.08 0.44
N THR A 135 13.62 -10.11 -0.27
CA THR A 135 12.86 -9.04 -0.94
C THR A 135 11.82 -9.57 -1.93
N TYR A 136 12.16 -10.54 -2.76
CA TYR A 136 11.25 -11.08 -3.77
C TYR A 136 10.07 -11.79 -3.11
N THR A 137 10.35 -12.67 -2.15
CA THR A 137 9.31 -13.40 -1.42
C THR A 137 8.42 -12.46 -0.61
N THR A 138 9.01 -11.43 0.04
CA THR A 138 8.25 -10.40 0.76
C THR A 138 7.27 -9.69 -0.16
N LEU A 139 7.71 -9.24 -1.34
CA LEU A 139 6.85 -8.59 -2.32
C LEU A 139 5.71 -9.49 -2.79
N LYS A 140 6.00 -10.76 -3.06
CA LYS A 140 4.98 -11.74 -3.45
C LYS A 140 3.92 -11.93 -2.36
N ASN A 141 4.31 -11.89 -1.09
CA ASN A 141 3.36 -11.96 0.02
C ASN A 141 2.52 -10.68 0.12
N LEU A 142 3.10 -9.50 -0.15
CA LEU A 142 2.37 -8.23 -0.19
C LEU A 142 1.30 -8.20 -1.30
N GLU A 143 1.57 -8.81 -2.45
CA GLU A 143 0.59 -8.88 -3.57
C GLU A 143 -0.68 -9.67 -3.21
N ASN A 144 -0.60 -10.58 -2.23
CA ASN A 144 -1.73 -11.40 -1.80
C ASN A 144 -2.61 -10.71 -0.75
N ILE A 145 -2.24 -9.51 -0.29
CA ILE A 145 -3.03 -8.76 0.69
C ILE A 145 -4.38 -8.40 0.08
N LYS A 146 -5.44 -8.75 0.81
CA LYS A 146 -6.80 -8.29 0.55
C LYS A 146 -7.18 -7.36 1.69
N PRO A 147 -7.09 -6.03 1.49
CA PRO A 147 -7.48 -5.07 2.51
C PRO A 147 -8.92 -5.32 2.96
N SER A 148 -9.13 -5.33 4.27
CA SER A 148 -10.44 -5.52 4.87
C SER A 148 -11.17 -4.19 4.95
N ILE A 149 -12.42 -4.16 4.48
CA ILE A 149 -13.30 -2.99 4.59
C ILE A 149 -13.65 -2.81 6.07
N GLN A 150 -13.34 -1.64 6.62
CA GLN A 150 -13.72 -1.23 7.97
C GLN A 150 -15.11 -0.58 7.98
N GLU A 151 -15.73 -0.50 9.16
CA GLU A 151 -17.06 0.10 9.33
C GLU A 151 -17.14 1.54 8.80
N GLU A 152 -16.08 2.33 9.05
CA GLU A 152 -15.93 3.71 8.57
C GLU A 152 -15.88 3.85 7.03
N GLU A 153 -15.61 2.75 6.32
CA GLU A 153 -15.47 2.72 4.86
C GLU A 153 -16.76 2.26 4.15
N ILE A 154 -17.75 1.75 4.89
CA ILE A 154 -18.99 1.22 4.33
C ILE A 154 -19.75 2.29 3.55
N GLU A 155 -19.87 3.50 4.09
CA GLU A 155 -20.54 4.61 3.39
C GLU A 155 -19.84 4.97 2.08
N LEU A 156 -18.51 4.95 2.06
CA LEU A 156 -17.73 5.19 0.85
C LEU A 156 -18.01 4.11 -0.20
N VAL A 157 -18.01 2.84 0.20
CA VAL A 157 -18.34 1.70 -0.68
C VAL A 157 -19.73 1.85 -1.26
N LEU A 158 -20.75 2.07 -0.42
CA LEU A 158 -22.13 2.24 -0.85
C LEU A 158 -22.27 3.41 -1.84
N SER A 159 -21.62 4.54 -1.55
CA SER A 159 -21.64 5.70 -2.44
C SER A 159 -20.98 5.45 -3.81
N LEU A 160 -19.96 4.59 -3.87
CA LEU A 160 -19.30 4.24 -5.13
C LEU A 160 -20.16 3.30 -5.95
N VAL A 161 -20.77 2.30 -5.31
CA VAL A 161 -21.69 1.35 -5.96
C VAL A 161 -22.89 2.11 -6.53
N ASP A 162 -23.52 2.97 -5.73
CA ASP A 162 -24.69 3.73 -6.14
C ASP A 162 -24.43 4.66 -7.33
N LYS A 163 -23.26 5.32 -7.35
CA LYS A 163 -22.88 6.23 -8.44
C LYS A 163 -22.46 5.51 -9.73
N GLN A 164 -22.04 4.25 -9.65
CA GLN A 164 -21.42 3.54 -10.77
C GLN A 164 -22.30 2.45 -11.37
N ILE A 165 -23.36 2.04 -10.67
CA ILE A 165 -24.33 1.04 -11.13
C ILE A 165 -25.62 1.71 -11.60
N ASN A 166 -26.11 1.26 -12.76
CA ASN A 166 -27.44 1.58 -13.27
C ASN A 166 -28.45 0.58 -12.69
N TRP A 167 -29.09 0.98 -11.59
CA TRP A 167 -30.08 0.16 -10.89
C TRP A 167 -31.33 -0.14 -11.74
N ASP A 168 -31.69 0.74 -12.68
CA ASP A 168 -32.86 0.55 -13.55
C ASP A 168 -32.68 -0.61 -14.54
N ILE A 169 -31.43 -0.90 -14.94
CA ILE A 169 -31.11 -2.07 -15.76
C ILE A 169 -31.07 -3.33 -14.89
N LEU A 170 -30.53 -3.23 -13.67
CA LEU A 170 -30.33 -4.38 -12.78
C LEU A 170 -31.63 -4.92 -12.18
N LEU A 171 -32.60 -4.05 -11.86
CA LEU A 171 -33.83 -4.39 -11.15
C LEU A 171 -35.05 -4.67 -12.07
N LYS A 172 -34.83 -4.71 -13.39
CA LYS A 172 -35.82 -5.15 -14.37
C LYS A 172 -35.80 -6.67 -14.55
#